data_AF-A0ABD0AJC5-F1
#
_entry.id   AF-A0ABD0AJC5-F1
#
_cell.length_a   1.000
_cell.length_b   1.000
_cell.length_c   1.000
_cell.angle_alpha   90.00
_cell.angle_beta   90.00
_cell.angle_gamma   90.00
#
_symmetry.space_group_name_H-M   'P 1'
#
loop_
_entity.id
_entity.type
_entity.pdbx_description
1 polymer ?
#
loop_
_entity_poly.entity_id
_entity_poly.type
_entity_poly.pdbx_seq_one_letter_code
_entity_poly.pdbx_strand_id
1 'polypeptide(L)' 'MARGNREKVFDKDDTFRIIIGKSHSERYVSSIRSDEGEILFPRGTRFKVVKYYQDENGKNIIEVEEVE' A
#
# COMPACT_ATOMS: atom_id res chain seq x y z
N MET A 1 -22.31 -11.03 -6.23
CA MET A 1 -21.58 -10.04 -5.39
C MET A 1 -20.15 -10.52 -5.26
N ALA A 2 -19.23 -9.99 -6.08
CA ALA A 2 -17.84 -10.41 -6.08
C ALA A 2 -17.15 -9.82 -4.84
N ARG A 3 -16.74 -10.67 -3.90
CA ARG A 3 -15.82 -10.32 -2.82
C ARG A 3 -14.50 -9.87 -3.48
N GLY A 4 -14.13 -8.61 -3.25
CA GLY A 4 -12.88 -8.04 -3.75
C GLY A 4 -11.70 -8.95 -3.42
N ASN A 5 -10.93 -9.26 -4.46
CA ASN A 5 -9.79 -10.17 -4.43
C ASN A 5 -8.74 -9.64 -3.43
N ARG A 6 -8.55 -10.35 -2.31
CA ARG A 6 -7.63 -9.98 -1.21
C ARG A 6 -6.18 -10.42 -1.47
N GLU A 7 -5.83 -10.80 -2.69
CA GLU A 7 -4.48 -11.25 -3.04
C GLU A 7 -3.65 -10.11 -3.60
N LYS A 8 -3.19 -9.23 -2.70
CA LYS A 8 -1.96 -8.46 -2.91
C LYS A 8 -1.16 -8.55 -1.62
N VAL A 9 -0.65 -9.74 -1.34
CA VAL A 9 0.32 -9.94 -0.26
C VAL A 9 1.69 -9.67 -0.88
N PHE A 10 2.13 -8.41 -0.71
CA PHE A 10 3.53 -8.04 -0.86
C PHE A 10 4.30 -8.64 0.31
N ASP A 11 5.46 -9.22 -0.02
CA ASP A 11 6.40 -10.05 0.74
C ASP A 11 6.03 -10.49 2.18
N LYS A 12 6.08 -11.80 2.42
CA LYS A 12 5.85 -12.40 3.74
C LYS A 12 6.96 -12.02 4.74
N ASP A 13 8.14 -11.68 4.25
CA ASP A 13 9.32 -11.36 5.06
C ASP A 13 9.43 -9.85 5.36
N ASP A 14 8.49 -9.03 4.88
CA ASP A 14 8.47 -7.59 5.17
C ASP A 14 8.36 -7.31 6.67
N THR A 15 9.28 -6.49 7.19
CA THR A 15 9.34 -6.08 8.60
C THR A 15 8.10 -5.28 9.04
N PHE A 16 7.42 -4.62 8.10
CA PHE A 16 6.17 -3.91 8.30
C PHE A 16 5.42 -3.78 6.98
N ARG A 17 4.11 -3.55 7.01
CA ARG A 17 3.27 -3.32 5.84
C ARG A 17 2.69 -1.92 5.88
N ILE A 18 2.76 -1.20 4.76
CA ILE A 18 2.05 0.07 4.58
C ILE A 18 0.76 -0.20 3.80
N ILE A 19 -0.37 0.30 4.31
CA ILE A 19 -1.66 0.31 3.63
C ILE A 19 -2.02 1.76 3.34
N ILE A 20 -2.17 2.10 2.07
CA ILE A 20 -2.56 3.45 1.65
C ILE A 20 -4.08 3.46 1.46
N GLY A 21 -4.80 4.13 2.37
CA GLY A 21 -6.26 4.15 2.39
C GLY A 21 -6.87 5.09 1.35
N LYS A 22 -6.34 6.31 1.25
CA LYS A 22 -6.70 7.32 0.26
C LYS A 22 -5.43 7.86 -0.41
N SER A 23 -5.48 7.96 -1.72
CA SER A 23 -4.38 8.37 -2.59
C SER A 23 -4.96 9.11 -3.79
N HIS A 24 -4.20 10.08 -4.31
CA HIS A 24 -4.56 10.86 -5.49
C HIS A 24 -3.38 11.12 -6.45
N SER A 25 -2.14 10.82 -6.05
CA SER A 25 -0.95 10.97 -6.91
C SER A 25 -0.31 9.66 -7.35
N GLU A 26 -0.93 8.51 -7.07
CA GLU A 26 -0.35 7.21 -7.37
C GLU A 26 -0.21 6.94 -8.87
N ARG A 27 0.87 6.23 -9.25
CA ARG A 27 1.07 5.76 -10.62
C ARG A 27 1.45 4.29 -10.65
N TYR A 28 0.63 3.49 -11.33
CA TYR A 28 0.87 2.07 -11.52
C TYR A 28 1.90 1.83 -12.63
N VAL A 29 3.00 1.14 -12.30
CA VAL A 29 4.04 0.77 -13.28
C VAL A 29 3.50 -0.24 -14.31
N SER A 30 2.48 -1.02 -13.93
CA SER A 30 1.79 -1.98 -14.80
C SER A 30 1.23 -1.37 -16.11
N SER A 31 0.97 -0.06 -16.12
CA SER A 31 0.56 0.68 -17.32
C SER A 31 1.66 0.77 -18.40
N ILE A 32 2.92 0.55 -18.02
CA ILE A 32 4.11 0.60 -18.89
C ILE A 32 4.73 -0.81 -19.02
N ARG A 33 4.81 -1.55 -17.90
CA ARG A 33 5.35 -2.91 -17.83
C ARG A 33 4.37 -3.81 -17.09
N SER A 34 3.57 -4.57 -17.83
CA SER A 34 2.44 -5.32 -17.27
C SER A 34 2.81 -6.44 -16.28
N ASP A 35 4.08 -6.84 -16.25
CA ASP A 35 4.67 -7.78 -15.30
C ASP A 35 4.97 -7.17 -13.92
N GLU A 36 4.96 -5.83 -13.81
CA GLU A 36 5.30 -5.11 -12.58
C GLU A 36 4.05 -4.74 -11.78
N GLY A 37 4.02 -5.13 -10.50
CA GLY A 37 2.95 -4.80 -9.55
C GLY A 37 3.17 -3.48 -8.79
N GLU A 38 4.24 -2.76 -9.11
CA GLU A 38 4.70 -1.58 -8.38
C GLU A 38 3.79 -0.36 -8.55
N ILE A 39 3.73 0.45 -7.49
CA ILE A 39 3.03 1.73 -7.44
C ILE A 39 4.05 2.78 -7.02
N LEU A 40 4.19 3.83 -7.82
CA LEU A 40 5.11 4.94 -7.56
C LEU A 40 4.33 6.18 -7.14
N PHE A 41 4.99 7.00 -6.32
CA PHE A 41 4.51 8.29 -5.88
C PHE A 41 5.51 9.39 -6.27
N PRO A 42 5.05 10.60 -6.60
CA PRO A 42 5.94 11.75 -6.80
C PRO A 42 6.86 11.98 -5.59
N ARG A 43 8.04 12.51 -5.88
CA ARG A 43 8.97 12.88 -4.81
C ARG A 43 8.35 13.99 -3.97
N GLY A 44 8.34 13.81 -2.65
CA GLY A 44 7.77 14.79 -1.72
C GLY A 44 6.30 14.57 -1.41
N THR A 45 5.66 13.52 -1.93
CA THR A 45 4.33 13.10 -1.47
C THR A 45 4.34 12.89 0.04
N ARG A 46 3.37 13.50 0.72
CA ARG A 46 3.24 13.46 2.17
C ARG A 46 2.12 12.51 2.55
N PHE A 47 2.38 11.73 3.59
CA PHE A 47 1.41 10.78 4.12
C PHE A 47 1.18 11.04 5.60
N LYS A 48 -0.08 11.00 6.01
CA LYS A 48 -0.47 11.02 7.42
C LYS A 48 -0.69 9.58 7.88
N VAL A 49 -0.02 9.18 8.95
CA VAL A 49 -0.31 7.92 9.63
C VAL A 49 -1.67 8.03 10.30
N VAL A 50 -2.61 7.16 9.92
CA VAL A 50 -3.95 7.10 10.51
C VAL A 50 -4.06 6.00 11.55
N LYS A 51 -3.31 4.90 11.40
CA LYS A 51 -3.33 3.78 12.34
C LYS A 51 -2.01 3.02 12.34
N TYR A 52 -1.65 2.50 13.50
CA TYR A 52 -0.53 1.58 13.70
C TYR A 52 -0.98 0.41 14.58
N TYR A 53 -0.79 -0.82 14.12
CA TYR A 53 -1.19 -2.03 14.85
C TYR A 53 -0.43 -3.26 14.34
N GLN A 54 -0.50 -4.37 15.08
CA GLN A 54 -0.03 -5.67 14.60
C GLN A 54 -1.20 -6.51 14.08
N ASP A 55 -0.99 -7.24 13.00
CA ASP A 55 -1.94 -8.24 12.54
C ASP A 55 -1.93 -9.51 13.42
N GLU A 56 -2.79 -10.47 13.10
CA GLU A 56 -2.93 -11.74 13.82
C GLU A 56 -1.64 -12.58 13.85
N ASN A 57 -0.68 -12.30 12.96
CA ASN A 57 0.61 -12.98 12.85
C ASN A 57 1.76 -12.17 13.46
N GLY A 58 1.46 -11.04 14.12
CA GLY A 58 2.46 -10.15 14.70
C GLY A 58 3.15 -9.21 13.69
N LYS A 59 2.67 -9.14 12.44
CA LYS A 59 3.23 -8.22 11.42
C LYS A 59 2.78 -6.79 11.70
N ASN A 60 3.72 -5.85 11.77
CA ASN A 60 3.41 -4.44 11.97
C ASN A 60 2.72 -3.87 10.73
N ILE A 61 1.56 -3.24 10.91
CA ILE A 61 0.77 -2.58 9.89
C ILE A 61 0.71 -1.08 10.18
N ILE A 62 1.05 -0.27 9.17
CA ILE A 62 0.93 1.18 9.18
C ILE A 62 -0.11 1.54 8.12
N GLU A 63 -1.25 2.08 8.54
CA GLU A 63 -2.22 2.67 7.62
C GLU A 63 -1.91 4.15 7.44
N VAL A 64 -1.86 4.59 6.20
CA VAL A 64 -1.59 5.98 5.83
C VAL A 64 -2.61 6.51 4.84
N GLU A 65 -2.83 7.81 4.87
CA GLU A 65 -3.57 8.55 3.84
C GLU A 65 -2.65 9.61 3.23
N GLU A 66 -2.70 9.77 1.91
CA GLU A 66 -2.01 10.85 1.22
C GLU A 66 -2.61 12.20 1.63
N VAL A 67 -1.72 13.17 1.89
CA VAL A 67 -2.08 14.55 2.23
C VAL A 67 -1.90 15.43 1.00
N GLU A 68 -2.82 16.39 0.80
CA GLU A 68 -2.73 17.42 -0.26
C GLU A 68 -1.45 18.28 -0.18
#